data_AF-A0ABD2J592-F1
#
_entry.id   AF-A0ABD2J592-F1
#
_cell.length_a   1.000
_cell.length_b   1.000
_cell.length_c   1.000
_cell.angle_alpha   90.00
_cell.angle_beta   90.00
_cell.angle_gamma   90.00
#
_symmetry.space_group_name_H-M   'P 1'
#
loop_
_entity.id
_entity.type
_entity.pdbx_description
1 polymer ?
#
loop_
_entity_poly.entity_id
_entity_poly.type
_entity_poly.pdbx_seq_one_letter_code
_entity_poly.pdbx_strand_id
1 'polypeptide(L)'
;MDLVRLIVKHTPKPMRIYSKILLQTCTTDLLLLMTMLLFLQYNFVTEKGEVEAIVYGLVIIKGVENRAWNSLAFICWVFLVYVSMFGYVSQFIFRYFVVVRYANL
;
A
#
# COMPACT_ATOMS: atom_id res chain seq x y z
N MET A 1 17.06 -10.57 4.51
CA MET A 1 16.42 -10.11 5.77
C MET A 1 17.44 -9.58 6.80
N ASP A 2 18.74 -9.84 6.63
CA ASP A 2 19.79 -9.46 7.60
C ASP A 2 20.09 -7.97 7.67
N LEU A 3 19.96 -7.24 6.55
CA LEU A 3 20.18 -5.79 6.51
C LEU A 3 19.20 -5.03 7.42
N VAL A 4 17.93 -5.45 7.43
CA VAL A 4 16.85 -4.82 8.21
C VAL A 4 17.10 -4.99 9.71
N ARG A 5 17.58 -6.17 10.14
CA ARG A 5 17.93 -6.42 11.55
C ARG A 5 19.11 -5.57 12.00
N LEU A 6 20.11 -5.37 11.14
CA LEU A 6 21.29 -4.56 11.44
C LEU A 6 20.91 -3.08 11.63
N ILE A 7 20.08 -2.53 10.74
CA ILE A 7 19.59 -1.15 10.82
C ILE A 7 18.75 -0.94 12.09
N VAL A 8 17.89 -1.91 12.43
CA VAL A 8 17.05 -1.87 13.66
C VAL A 8 17.89 -1.97 14.93
N LYS A 9 19.01 -2.69 14.92
CA LYS A 9 19.89 -2.86 16.09
C LYS A 9 20.70 -1.60 16.39
N HIS A 10 21.09 -0.83 15.37
CA HIS A 10 21.89 0.39 15.52
C HIS A 10 21.09 1.70 15.61
N THR A 11 19.76 1.67 15.44
CA THR A 11 18.92 2.88 15.57
C THR A 11 18.52 3.17 17.03
N PRO A 12 18.59 4.45 17.48
CA PRO A 12 18.13 4.84 18.81
C PRO A 12 16.65 4.51 19.01
N LYS A 13 16.24 4.18 20.25
CA LYS A 13 14.88 3.71 20.60
C LYS A 13 13.71 4.49 19.95
N PRO A 14 13.69 5.84 19.87
CA PRO A 14 12.62 6.57 19.18
C PRO A 14 12.63 6.36 17.66
N MET A 15 13.81 6.29 17.02
CA MET A 15 13.92 5.99 15.58
C MET A 15 13.46 4.57 15.24
N ARG A 16 13.57 3.62 16.18
CA ARG A 16 13.09 2.25 15.97
C ARG A 16 11.57 2.18 15.82
N ILE A 17 10.82 2.98 16.58
CA ILE A 17 9.34 3.04 16.46
C ILE A 17 8.96 3.67 15.13
N TYR A 18 9.57 4.80 14.79
CA TYR A 18 9.35 5.47 13.50
C TYR A 18 9.67 4.56 12.31
N SER A 19 10.80 3.86 12.35
CA SER A 19 11.22 2.95 11.28
C SER A 19 10.27 1.76 11.11
N LYS A 20 9.67 1.26 12.21
CA LYS A 20 8.62 0.22 12.13
C LYS A 20 7.35 0.74 11.47
N ILE A 21 6.89 1.94 11.84
CA ILE A 21 5.72 2.58 11.23
C ILE A 21 5.97 2.79 9.74
N LEU A 22 7.13 3.34 9.38
CA LEU A 22 7.53 3.58 7.99
C LEU A 22 7.59 2.26 7.19
N LEU A 23 8.16 1.20 7.76
CA LEU A 23 8.22 -0.10 7.11
C LEU A 23 6.82 -0.68 6.89
N GLN A 24 5.93 -0.55 7.87
CA GLN A 24 4.54 -1.00 7.76
C GLN A 24 3.78 -0.23 6.66
N THR A 25 3.92 1.10 6.60
CA THR A 25 3.34 1.93 5.53
C THR A 25 3.91 1.52 4.17
N CYS A 26 5.22 1.32 4.06
CA CYS A 26 5.85 0.89 2.81
C CYS A 26 5.36 -0.48 2.34
N THR A 27 5.22 -1.46 3.25
CA THR A 27 4.67 -2.77 2.90
C THR A 27 3.21 -2.71 2.48
N THR A 28 2.42 -1.83 3.08
CA THR A 28 1.00 -1.67 2.73
C THR A 28 0.83 -0.95 1.40
N ASP A 29 1.69 0.04 1.10
CA ASP A 29 1.72 0.72 -0.19
C ASP A 29 2.17 -0.22 -1.32
N LEU A 30 3.18 -1.07 -1.09
CA LEU A 30 3.57 -2.10 -2.06
C LEU A 30 2.44 -3.09 -2.32
N LEU A 31 1.73 -3.52 -1.27
CA LEU A 31 0.57 -4.41 -1.41
C LEU A 31 -0.59 -3.71 -2.15
N LEU A 32 -0.79 -2.43 -1.91
CA LEU A 32 -1.78 -1.61 -2.62
C LEU A 32 -1.45 -1.48 -4.11
N LEU A 33 -0.18 -1.27 -4.45
CA LEU A 33 0.30 -1.25 -5.84
C LEU A 33 0.10 -2.59 -6.53
N MET A 34 0.44 -3.70 -5.86
CA MET A 34 0.25 -5.04 -6.41
C MET A 34 -1.23 -5.37 -6.63
N THR A 35 -2.10 -4.98 -5.69
CA THR A 35 -3.56 -5.18 -5.85
C THR A 35 -4.12 -4.29 -6.95
N MET A 36 -3.69 -3.04 -7.06
CA MET A 36 -4.02 -2.17 -8.20
C MET A 36 -3.60 -2.80 -9.53
N LEU A 37 -2.39 -3.32 -9.62
CA LEU A 37 -1.90 -3.97 -10.85
C LEU A 37 -2.76 -5.18 -11.26
N LEU A 38 -3.25 -5.95 -10.28
CA LEU A 38 -4.00 -7.19 -10.50
C LEU A 38 -5.49 -6.97 -10.78
N PHE A 39 -6.09 -5.93 -10.20
CA PHE A 39 -7.55 -5.72 -10.23
C PHE A 39 -8.00 -4.49 -11.02
N LEU A 40 -7.12 -3.53 -11.32
CA LEU A 40 -7.50 -2.34 -12.08
C LEU A 40 -7.73 -2.68 -13.55
N GLN A 41 -8.79 -2.11 -14.11
CA GLN A 41 -9.09 -2.19 -15.53
C GLN A 41 -8.04 -1.42 -16.33
N TYR A 42 -7.40 -2.08 -17.29
CA TYR A 42 -6.51 -1.40 -18.24
C TYR A 42 -7.25 -1.12 -19.53
N ASN A 43 -7.30 0.16 -19.92
CA ASN A 43 -7.78 0.56 -21.23
C ASN A 43 -6.56 0.75 -22.12
N PHE A 44 -6.44 -0.06 -23.17
CA PHE A 44 -5.39 0.11 -24.18
C PHE A 44 -6.03 0.52 -25.50
N VAL A 45 -5.38 1.46 -26.18
CA VAL A 45 -5.78 1.87 -27.53
C VAL A 45 -4.99 1.01 -28.50
N THR A 46 -5.69 0.16 -29.25
CA THR A 46 -5.06 -0.66 -30.29
C THR A 46 -4.58 0.20 -31.45
N GLU A 47 -3.68 -0.32 -32.29
CA GLU A 47 -3.17 0.39 -33.48
C GLU A 47 -4.28 0.82 -34.46
N LYS A 48 -5.49 0.26 -34.32
CA LYS A 48 -6.69 0.60 -35.10
C LYS A 48 -7.52 1.75 -34.51
N GLY A 49 -7.12 2.30 -33.36
CA GLY A 49 -7.85 3.38 -32.68
C GLY A 49 -9.06 2.90 -31.86
N GLU A 50 -9.24 1.59 -31.70
CA GLU A 50 -10.29 1.02 -30.86
C GLU A 50 -9.81 0.95 -29.41
N VAL A 51 -10.64 1.46 -28.49
CA VAL A 51 -10.38 1.41 -27.04
C VAL A 51 -10.85 0.05 -26.54
N GLU A 52 -9.90 -0.85 -26.31
CA GLU A 52 -10.18 -2.13 -25.67
C GLU A 52 -9.94 -2.01 -24.16
N ALA A 53 -10.96 -2.37 -23.40
CA ALA A 53 -10.92 -2.39 -21.95
C ALA A 53 -10.73 -3.83 -21.47
N ILE A 54 -9.61 -4.11 -20.81
CA ILE A 54 -9.45 -5.31 -19.99
C ILE A 54 -10.13 -4.99 -18.65
N VAL A 55 -11.45 -5.19 -18.60
CA VAL A 55 -12.37 -4.81 -17.50
C VAL A 55 -11.95 -5.38 -16.13
N TYR A 56 -11.20 -6.47 -16.14
CA TYR A 56 -10.60 -7.07 -14.97
C TYR A 56 -9.16 -7.39 -15.33
N GLY A 57 -8.18 -6.92 -14.54
CA GLY A 57 -6.78 -7.31 -14.68
C GLY A 57 -6.58 -8.84 -14.65
N LEU A 58 -5.33 -9.31 -14.58
CA LEU A 58 -4.84 -10.70 -14.81
C LEU A 58 -5.61 -11.90 -14.15
N VAL A 59 -6.67 -11.66 -13.40
CA VAL A 59 -7.56 -12.61 -12.69
C VAL A 59 -8.62 -13.24 -13.61
N ILE A 60 -8.47 -13.21 -14.94
CA ILE A 60 -9.25 -14.10 -15.82
C ILE A 60 -8.63 -15.50 -15.77
N ILE A 61 -8.92 -16.26 -14.71
CA ILE A 61 -8.77 -17.71 -14.74
C ILE A 61 -10.02 -18.26 -15.46
N LYS A 62 -9.90 -18.54 -16.76
CA LYS A 62 -10.88 -19.30 -17.57
C LYS A 62 -12.29 -18.68 -17.76
N GLY A 63 -12.40 -17.36 -17.87
CA GLY A 63 -13.63 -16.73 -18.41
C GLY A 63 -14.90 -16.89 -17.56
N VAL A 64 -14.81 -17.37 -16.31
CA VAL A 64 -15.93 -17.41 -15.37
C VAL A 64 -15.77 -16.24 -14.40
N GLU A 65 -16.57 -15.21 -14.64
CA GLU A 65 -16.63 -13.99 -13.83
C GLU A 65 -17.22 -14.31 -12.46
N ASN A 66 -16.38 -14.62 -11.48
CA ASN A 66 -16.85 -14.93 -10.14
C ASN A 66 -17.04 -13.64 -9.33
N ARG A 67 -18.25 -13.09 -9.39
CA ARG A 67 -18.70 -11.85 -8.74
C ARG A 67 -18.33 -11.74 -7.25
N ALA A 68 -18.23 -12.88 -6.55
CA ALA A 68 -17.80 -12.93 -5.15
C ALA A 68 -16.33 -12.54 -4.96
N TRP A 69 -15.43 -13.02 -5.84
CA TRP A 69 -14.00 -12.67 -5.78
C TRP A 69 -13.76 -11.21 -6.12
N ASN A 70 -14.51 -10.65 -7.07
CA ASN A 70 -14.44 -9.23 -7.40
C ASN A 70 -14.90 -8.36 -6.20
N SER A 71 -16.00 -8.74 -5.55
CA SER A 71 -16.48 -8.03 -4.36
C SER A 71 -15.48 -8.13 -3.19
N LEU A 72 -14.88 -9.31 -2.98
CA LEU A 72 -13.86 -9.51 -1.96
C LEU A 72 -12.60 -8.68 -2.24
N ALA A 73 -12.14 -8.65 -3.50
CA ALA A 73 -11.00 -7.84 -3.92
C ALA A 73 -11.24 -6.35 -3.70
N PHE A 74 -12.44 -5.86 -4.01
CA PHE A 74 -12.83 -4.47 -3.76
C PHE A 74 -12.81 -4.13 -2.25
N ILE A 75 -13.37 -4.99 -1.40
CA ILE A 75 -13.36 -4.81 0.06
C ILE A 75 -11.91 -4.81 0.58
N CYS A 76 -11.07 -5.75 0.13
CA CYS A 76 -9.67 -5.79 0.49
C CYS A 76 -8.91 -4.53 0.06
N TRP A 77 -9.19 -4.03 -1.14
CA TRP A 77 -8.60 -2.80 -1.65
C TRP A 77 -8.97 -1.59 -0.79
N VAL A 78 -10.26 -1.39 -0.51
CA VAL A 78 -10.75 -0.31 0.36
C VAL A 78 -10.09 -0.40 1.74
N PHE A 79 -10.01 -1.59 2.32
CA PHE A 79 -9.33 -1.80 3.60
C PHE A 79 -7.85 -1.37 3.56
N LEU A 80 -7.11 -1.75 2.51
CA LEU A 80 -5.71 -1.37 2.35
C LEU A 80 -5.52 0.14 2.20
N VAL A 81 -6.41 0.83 1.48
CA VAL A 81 -6.41 2.30 1.37
C VAL A 81 -6.53 2.94 2.76
N TYR A 82 -7.49 2.49 3.57
CA TYR A 82 -7.66 3.01 4.93
C TYR A 82 -6.43 2.74 5.80
N VAL A 83 -5.87 1.53 5.76
CA VAL A 83 -4.65 1.19 6.52
C VAL A 83 -3.47 2.08 6.10
N SER A 84 -3.31 2.34 4.81
CA SER A 84 -2.27 3.25 4.29
C SER A 84 -2.48 4.68 4.81
N MET A 85 -3.71 5.21 4.76
CA MET A 85 -4.04 6.52 5.34
C MET A 85 -3.71 6.61 6.84
N PHE A 86 -4.09 5.60 7.64
CA PHE A 86 -3.72 5.55 9.05
C PHE A 86 -2.20 5.51 9.24
N GLY A 87 -1.48 4.79 8.38
CA GLY A 87 -0.02 4.81 8.31
C GLY A 87 0.53 6.22 8.15
N TYR A 88 0.05 6.98 7.16
CA TYR A 88 0.47 8.37 6.94
C TYR A 88 0.17 9.29 8.13
N VAL A 89 -1.05 9.21 8.68
CA VAL A 89 -1.44 10.01 9.86
C VAL A 89 -0.55 9.69 11.06
N SER A 90 -0.24 8.41 11.30
CA SER A 90 0.62 8.01 12.40
C SER A 90 2.05 8.55 12.27
N GLN A 91 2.59 8.62 11.05
CA GLN A 91 3.89 9.24 10.79
C GLN A 91 3.87 10.75 11.08
N PHE A 92 2.78 11.45 10.71
CA PHE A 92 2.61 12.87 10.97
C PHE A 92 2.53 13.16 12.46
N ILE A 93 1.69 12.42 13.19
CA ILE A 93 1.56 12.51 14.65
C ILE A 93 2.91 12.27 15.33
N PHE A 94 3.66 11.25 14.90
CA PHE A 94 4.98 10.96 15.46
C PHE A 94 5.95 12.13 15.27
N ARG A 95 6.02 12.72 14.05
CA ARG A 95 6.86 13.90 13.78
C ARG A 95 6.43 15.11 14.62
N TYR A 96 5.13 15.33 14.78
CA TYR A 96 4.60 16.41 15.63
C TYR A 96 5.04 16.26 17.08
N PHE A 97 4.88 15.07 17.69
CA PHE A 97 5.33 14.83 19.07
C PHE A 97 6.84 15.01 19.24
N VAL A 98 7.63 14.62 18.24
CA VAL A 98 9.08 14.82 18.27
C VAL A 98 9.41 16.32 18.29
N VAL A 99 8.81 17.12 17.41
CA VAL A 99 9.03 18.58 17.35
C VAL A 99 8.60 19.26 18.65
N VAL A 100 7.41 18.95 19.16
CA VAL A 100 6.90 19.52 20.42
C VAL A 100 7.81 19.19 21.60
N ARG A 101 8.36 17.97 21.64
CA ARG A 101 9.32 17.58 22.67
C ARG A 101 10.62 18.39 22.60
N TYR A 102 11.12 18.66 21.40
CA TYR A 102 12.33 19.49 21.22
C TYR A 102 12.08 20.98 21.47
N ALA A 103 10.85 21.49 21.24
CA ALA A 103 10.50 22.88 21.51
C ALA A 103 10.27 23.18 23.01
N ASN A 104 9.97 22.15 23.81
CA ASN A 104 9.78 22.24 25.26
C ASN A 104 11.05 21.88 26.07
N LEU A 105 12.21 21.75 25.41
CA LEU A 105 13.53 21.49 25.99
C LEU A 105 14.42 22.72 25.79
#